data_AF-A0A957C302-F1
#
_entry.id   AF-A0A957C302-F1
#
_cell.length_a   1.000
_cell.length_b   1.000
_cell.length_c   1.000
_cell.angle_alpha   90.00
_cell.angle_beta   90.00
_cell.angle_gamma   90.00
#
_symmetry.space_group_name_H-M   'P 1'
#
loop_
_entity.id
_entity.type
_entity.pdbx_description
1 polymer ?
#
loop_
_entity_poly.entity_id
_entity_poly.type
_entity_poly.pdbx_seq_one_letter_code
_entity_poly.pdbx_strand_id
1 'polypeptide(L)'
;MPSKRSFIDVMVKHLPPSASTLRLLDVGGQAGERLVEMRPDLKVDVASLYVPHWEYPADSVDSVVGYDVLLRPDFLAAVLDVMRPGGRMILVNPHGIVDQALVDALEQVGFVRILVEP
;
A
#
# COMPACT_ATOMS: atom_id res chain seq x y z
N MET A 1 -8.49 -21.37 6.44
CA MET A 1 -7.63 -20.35 5.82
C MET A 1 -8.29 -18.99 5.99
N PRO A 2 -7.54 -17.91 6.24
CA PRO A 2 -8.10 -16.57 6.29
C PRO A 2 -8.80 -16.24 4.97
N SER A 3 -9.87 -15.43 5.03
CA SER A 3 -10.52 -14.93 3.83
C SER A 3 -9.78 -13.69 3.31
N LYS A 4 -9.98 -13.34 2.03
CA LYS A 4 -9.52 -12.07 1.48
C LYS A 4 -9.98 -10.87 2.33
N ARG A 5 -11.23 -10.90 2.84
CA ARG A 5 -11.74 -9.85 3.73
C ARG A 5 -10.95 -9.77 5.03
N SER A 6 -10.64 -10.91 5.68
CA SER A 6 -9.86 -10.88 6.92
C SER A 6 -8.43 -10.35 6.70
N PHE A 7 -7.84 -10.58 5.53
CA PHE A 7 -6.57 -9.97 5.18
C PHE A 7 -6.66 -8.45 4.96
N ILE A 8 -7.69 -7.98 4.26
CA ILE A 8 -7.88 -6.53 4.07
C ILE A 8 -8.16 -5.85 5.42
N ASP A 9 -8.92 -6.50 6.30
CA ASP A 9 -9.25 -5.97 7.63
C ASP A 9 -7.99 -5.72 8.50
N VAL A 10 -6.92 -6.50 8.34
CA VAL A 10 -5.67 -6.23 9.06
C VAL A 10 -4.94 -5.00 8.54
N MET A 11 -5.05 -4.67 7.25
CA MET A 11 -4.41 -3.50 6.65
C MET A 11 -4.83 -2.20 7.34
N VAL A 12 -6.08 -2.13 7.82
CA VAL A 12 -6.65 -0.93 8.46
C VAL A 12 -5.84 -0.48 9.69
N LYS A 13 -5.22 -1.44 10.41
CA LYS A 13 -4.46 -1.19 11.64
C LYS A 13 -3.14 -0.46 11.35
N HIS A 14 -2.63 -0.57 10.13
CA HIS A 14 -1.37 0.02 9.70
C HIS A 14 -1.54 1.37 9.01
N LEU A 15 -2.79 1.73 8.68
CA LEU A 15 -3.10 3.05 8.16
C LEU A 15 -2.64 4.13 9.15
N PRO A 16 -2.08 5.25 8.67
CA PRO A 16 -1.76 6.38 9.52
C PRO A 16 -2.97 6.81 10.37
N PRO A 17 -2.75 7.16 11.65
CA PRO A 17 -3.77 7.88 12.41
C PRO A 17 -3.98 9.22 11.74
N SER A 18 -5.23 9.64 11.57
CA SER A 18 -5.53 10.91 10.90
C SER A 18 -6.43 11.79 11.76
N ALA A 19 -6.19 13.11 11.69
CA ALA A 19 -7.09 14.16 12.18
C ALA A 19 -7.90 14.80 11.02
N SER A 20 -7.68 14.35 9.77
CA SER A 20 -8.29 14.86 8.54
C SER A 20 -8.58 13.73 7.53
N THR A 21 -9.14 14.04 6.37
CA THR A 21 -9.29 13.07 5.26
C THR A 21 -7.92 12.51 4.85
N LEU A 22 -7.81 11.20 4.70
CA LEU A 22 -6.58 10.48 4.31
C LEU A 22 -6.70 10.02 2.84
N ARG A 23 -5.76 10.44 1.99
CA ARG A 23 -5.66 10.04 0.59
C ARG A 23 -4.96 8.69 0.46
N LEU A 24 -5.69 7.72 -0.03
CA LEU A 24 -5.25 6.34 -0.16
C LEU A 24 -5.27 5.91 -1.63
N LEU A 25 -4.18 5.31 -2.07
CA LEU A 25 -4.06 4.73 -3.41
C LEU A 25 -4.22 3.21 -3.31
N ASP A 26 -5.31 2.66 -3.85
CA ASP A 26 -5.57 1.21 -3.89
C ASP A 26 -5.10 0.61 -5.21
N VAL A 27 -3.96 -0.06 -5.17
CA VAL A 27 -3.33 -0.67 -6.35
C VAL A 27 -4.10 -1.92 -6.74
N GLY A 28 -4.69 -1.90 -7.94
CA GLY A 28 -5.52 -2.99 -8.45
C GLY A 28 -6.95 -3.01 -7.91
N GLY A 29 -7.34 -2.05 -7.06
CA GLY A 29 -8.74 -1.84 -6.66
C GLY A 29 -9.33 -2.95 -5.80
N GLN A 30 -8.51 -3.63 -4.99
CA GLN A 30 -8.93 -4.84 -4.27
C GLN A 30 -9.30 -4.59 -2.81
N ALA A 31 -8.82 -3.51 -2.20
CA ALA A 31 -8.93 -3.25 -0.76
C ALA A 31 -9.80 -2.04 -0.41
N GLY A 32 -9.87 -1.05 -1.30
CA GLY A 32 -10.38 0.29 -1.06
C GLY A 32 -11.82 0.33 -0.54
N GLU A 33 -12.74 -0.38 -1.21
CA GLU A 33 -14.15 -0.44 -0.80
C GLU A 33 -14.30 -0.91 0.65
N ARG A 34 -13.61 -2.01 0.99
CA ARG A 34 -13.64 -2.57 2.35
C ARG A 34 -12.98 -1.66 3.37
N LEU A 35 -11.87 -1.01 3.01
CA LEU A 35 -11.19 -0.07 3.91
C LEU A 35 -12.06 1.16 4.20
N VAL A 36 -12.81 1.67 3.21
CA VAL A 36 -13.75 2.80 3.40
C VAL A 36 -14.88 2.44 4.36
N GLU A 37 -15.40 1.20 4.32
CA GLU A 37 -16.41 0.74 5.29
C GLU A 37 -15.91 0.85 6.74
N MET A 38 -14.61 0.62 6.97
CA MET A 38 -14.00 0.64 8.31
C MET A 38 -13.44 2.02 8.68
N ARG A 39 -13.06 2.83 7.69
CA ARG A 39 -12.46 4.16 7.84
C ARG A 39 -13.11 5.12 6.83
N PRO A 40 -14.28 5.71 7.17
CA PRO A 40 -15.00 6.62 6.28
C PRO A 40 -14.24 7.92 5.96
N ASP A 41 -13.16 8.23 6.68
CA ASP A 41 -12.27 9.36 6.41
C ASP A 41 -11.31 9.12 5.23
N LEU A 42 -11.30 7.92 4.64
CA LEU A 42 -10.49 7.62 3.47
C LEU A 42 -11.07 8.23 2.20
N LYS A 43 -10.22 8.94 1.45
CA LYS A 43 -10.43 9.27 0.04
C LYS A 43 -9.58 8.30 -0.78
N VAL A 44 -10.25 7.37 -1.46
CA VAL A 44 -9.60 6.29 -2.20
C VAL A 44 -9.57 6.58 -3.69
N ASP A 45 -8.39 6.51 -4.28
CA ASP A 45 -8.18 6.46 -5.73
C ASP A 45 -7.68 5.05 -6.11
N VAL A 46 -8.18 4.49 -7.21
CA VAL A 46 -7.75 3.16 -7.69
C VAL A 46 -6.63 3.31 -8.71
N ALA A 47 -5.48 2.69 -8.44
CA ALA A 47 -4.34 2.69 -9.34
C ALA A 47 -4.27 1.44 -10.21
N SER A 48 -3.78 1.61 -11.45
CA SER A 48 -3.48 0.49 -12.33
C SER A 48 -2.30 -0.33 -11.79
N LEU A 49 -2.27 -1.64 -12.08
CA LEU A 49 -1.08 -2.47 -11.87
C LEU A 49 0.08 -2.11 -12.83
N TYR A 50 -0.21 -1.34 -13.88
CA TYR A 50 0.77 -0.87 -14.84
C TYR A 50 1.13 0.60 -14.54
N VAL A 51 2.32 0.77 -13.95
CA VAL A 51 2.85 2.06 -13.47
C VAL A 51 2.88 3.15 -14.55
N PRO A 52 3.20 2.88 -15.83
CA PRO A 52 3.20 3.94 -16.84
C PRO A 52 1.84 4.60 -17.10
N HIS A 53 0.74 4.08 -16.54
CA HIS A 53 -0.58 4.74 -16.55
C HIS A 53 -0.83 5.64 -15.34
N TRP A 54 0.14 5.80 -14.44
CA TRP A 54 -0.03 6.59 -13.24
C TRP A 54 0.18 8.07 -13.56
N GLU A 55 -0.83 8.87 -13.28
CA GLU A 55 -0.82 10.33 -13.44
C GLU A 55 -1.07 11.00 -12.08
N TYR A 56 -0.31 10.58 -11.06
CA TYR A 56 -0.43 11.13 -9.71
C TYR A 56 0.68 12.16 -9.47
N PRO A 57 0.38 13.29 -8.79
CA PRO A 57 1.42 14.22 -8.38
C PRO A 57 2.37 13.57 -7.36
N ALA A 58 3.64 13.95 -7.40
CA ALA A 58 4.60 13.58 -6.38
C ALA A 58 4.14 14.04 -4.98
N ASP A 59 4.55 13.32 -3.94
CA ASP A 59 4.29 13.64 -2.53
C ASP A 59 2.80 13.88 -2.16
N SER A 60 1.86 13.28 -2.90
CA SER A 60 0.43 13.61 -2.81
C SER A 60 -0.44 12.57 -2.10
N VAL A 61 0.09 11.37 -1.87
CA VAL A 61 -0.62 10.23 -1.29
C VAL A 61 -0.13 9.97 0.14
N ASP A 62 -1.07 9.75 1.07
CA ASP A 62 -0.75 9.45 2.47
C ASP A 62 -0.45 7.97 2.68
N SER A 63 -1.11 7.10 1.93
CA SER A 63 -0.87 5.65 1.96
C SER A 63 -1.15 4.96 0.64
N VAL A 64 -0.30 3.99 0.31
CA VAL A 64 -0.52 3.08 -0.82
C VAL A 64 -0.84 1.71 -0.26
N VAL A 65 -1.91 1.08 -0.77
CA VAL A 65 -2.29 -0.27 -0.39
C VAL A 65 -2.31 -1.18 -1.61
N GLY A 66 -2.01 -2.46 -1.39
CA GLY A 66 -2.08 -3.48 -2.42
C GLY A 66 -2.37 -4.85 -1.83
N TYR A 67 -3.26 -5.59 -2.50
CA TYR A 67 -3.53 -6.99 -2.20
C TYR A 67 -3.05 -7.84 -3.37
N ASP A 68 -2.15 -8.79 -3.08
CA ASP A 68 -1.56 -9.71 -4.06
C ASP A 68 -0.87 -8.98 -5.23
N VAL A 69 -0.06 -7.98 -4.90
CA VAL A 69 0.66 -7.13 -5.88
C VAL A 69 2.12 -7.57 -5.98
N LEU A 70 2.62 -7.64 -7.22
CA LEU A 70 4.03 -7.94 -7.50
C LEU A 70 4.92 -6.70 -7.28
N LEU A 71 5.96 -6.86 -6.45
CA LEU A 71 6.87 -5.79 -6.05
C LEU A 71 8.06 -5.67 -6.99
N ARG A 72 7.80 -5.12 -8.17
CA ARG A 72 8.84 -4.81 -9.16
C ARG A 72 9.55 -3.49 -8.81
N PRO A 73 10.83 -3.30 -9.19
CA PRO A 73 11.56 -2.08 -8.88
C PRO A 73 10.91 -0.79 -9.41
N ASP A 74 10.31 -0.82 -10.60
CA ASP A 74 9.59 0.30 -11.21
C ASP A 74 8.34 0.69 -10.40
N PHE A 75 7.61 -0.31 -9.91
CA PHE A 75 6.48 -0.12 -9.00
C PHE A 75 6.92 0.51 -7.69
N LEU A 76 7.96 -0.04 -7.06
CA LEU A 76 8.48 0.47 -5.79
C LEU A 76 8.96 1.92 -5.91
N ALA A 77 9.65 2.27 -6.99
CA ALA A 77 10.08 3.64 -7.26
C ALA A 77 8.88 4.59 -7.45
N ALA A 78 7.86 4.17 -8.21
CA ALA A 78 6.66 4.99 -8.41
C ALA A 78 5.85 5.19 -7.12
N VAL A 79 5.80 4.18 -6.25
CA VAL A 79 5.17 4.33 -4.93
C VAL A 79 5.89 5.38 -4.10
N LEU A 80 7.23 5.37 -4.09
CA LEU A 80 8.00 6.38 -3.36
C LEU A 80 7.82 7.79 -3.93
N ASP A 81 7.69 7.93 -5.24
CA ASP A 81 7.48 9.23 -5.89
C ASP A 81 6.14 9.87 -5.50
N VAL A 82 5.05 9.09 -5.49
CA VAL A 82 3.71 9.60 -5.20
C VAL A 82 3.41 9.74 -3.71
N MET A 83 4.12 8.99 -2.85
CA MET A 83 3.91 9.04 -1.41
C MET A 83 4.57 10.26 -0.80
N ARG A 84 3.81 11.01 0.01
CA ARG A 84 4.39 12.09 0.82
C ARG A 84 5.45 11.56 1.80
N PRO A 85 6.37 12.40 2.28
CA PRO A 85 7.28 12.03 3.36
C PRO A 85 6.51 11.52 4.59
N GLY A 86 6.88 10.33 5.08
CA GLY A 86 6.21 9.67 6.20
C GLY A 86 4.90 8.96 5.85
N GLY A 87 4.52 8.92 4.56
CA GLY A 87 3.46 8.05 4.05
C GLY A 87 3.80 6.56 4.25
N ARG A 88 2.82 5.69 4.05
CA ARG A 88 2.96 4.24 4.29
C ARG A 88 2.55 3.42 3.08
N MET A 89 3.37 2.46 2.70
CA MET A 89 2.97 1.37 1.81
C MET A 89 2.56 0.18 2.66
N ILE A 90 1.36 -0.37 2.44
CA ILE A 90 0.80 -1.50 3.18
C ILE A 90 0.39 -2.57 2.17
N LEU A 91 1.02 -3.73 2.25
CA LEU A 91 0.82 -4.79 1.28
C LEU A 91 0.43 -6.08 1.98
N VAL A 92 -0.49 -6.81 1.37
CA VAL A 92 -0.81 -8.18 1.77
C VAL A 92 -0.51 -9.08 0.58
N ASN A 93 0.31 -10.10 0.80
CA ASN A 93 0.48 -11.19 -0.14
C ASN A 93 -0.01 -12.50 0.51
N PRO A 94 -1.18 -13.04 0.12
CA PRO A 94 -1.74 -14.24 0.73
C PRO A 94 -1.01 -15.54 0.33
N HIS A 95 -0.11 -15.47 -0.66
CA HIS A 95 0.57 -16.63 -1.24
C HIS A 95 2.09 -16.62 -1.01
N GLY A 96 2.65 -15.46 -0.67
CA GLY A 96 4.08 -15.26 -0.51
C GLY A 96 4.58 -15.59 0.89
N ILE A 97 5.88 -15.83 0.98
CA ILE A 97 6.64 -15.79 2.22
C ILE A 97 7.52 -14.55 2.14
N VAL A 98 7.50 -13.72 3.17
CA VAL A 98 8.46 -12.62 3.27
C VAL A 98 9.77 -13.19 3.77
N ASP A 99 10.83 -13.00 2.98
CA ASP A 99 12.19 -13.37 3.32
C ASP A 99 13.09 -12.14 3.46
N GLN A 100 14.33 -12.35 3.90
CA GLN A 100 15.29 -11.26 4.08
C GLN A 100 15.63 -10.58 2.75
N ALA A 101 15.65 -11.32 1.65
CA ALA A 101 15.98 -10.76 0.33
C ALA A 101 14.95 -9.71 -0.12
N LEU A 102 13.66 -9.93 0.19
CA LEU A 102 12.63 -8.93 -0.07
C LEU A 102 12.81 -7.69 0.80
N VAL A 103 13.15 -7.84 2.08
CA VAL A 103 13.41 -6.71 2.98
C VAL A 103 14.59 -5.88 2.47
N ASP A 104 15.70 -6.53 2.12
CA ASP A 104 16.89 -5.87 1.60
C ASP A 104 16.57 -5.10 0.28
N ALA A 105 15.75 -5.69 -0.59
CA ALA A 105 15.32 -5.04 -1.83
C ALA A 105 14.47 -3.79 -1.57
N LEU A 106 13.57 -3.83 -0.59
CA LEU A 106 12.77 -2.67 -0.18
C LEU A 106 13.66 -1.55 0.39
N GLU A 107 14.64 -1.90 1.23
CA GLU A 107 15.58 -0.93 1.80
C GLU A 107 16.46 -0.28 0.73
N GLN A 108 16.94 -1.06 -0.25
CA GLN A 108 17.75 -0.55 -1.36
C GLN A 108 17.00 0.47 -2.23
N VAL A 109 15.68 0.33 -2.37
CA VAL A 109 14.85 1.27 -3.13
C VAL A 109 14.56 2.53 -2.30
N GLY A 110 14.70 2.48 -0.97
CA GLY A 110 14.54 3.62 -0.07
C GLY A 110 13.39 3.51 0.92
N PHE A 111 12.70 2.36 1.00
CA PHE A 111 11.75 2.13 2.08
C PHE A 111 12.49 1.96 3.41
N VAL A 112 11.86 2.43 4.49
CA VAL A 112 12.42 2.37 5.84
C VAL A 112 11.38 1.87 6.82
N ARG A 113 11.83 1.35 7.97
CA ARG A 113 10.95 0.86 9.06
C ARG A 113 9.97 -0.21 8.56
N ILE A 114 10.49 -1.17 7.80
CA ILE A 114 9.72 -2.28 7.24
C ILE A 114 9.23 -3.17 8.37
N LEU A 115 7.92 -3.43 8.39
CA LEU A 115 7.26 -4.32 9.33
C LEU A 115 6.68 -5.51 8.56
N VAL A 116 6.90 -6.71 9.06
CA VAL A 116 6.42 -7.96 8.47
C VAL A 116 5.62 -8.71 9.51
N GLU A 117 4.40 -9.10 9.15
CA GLU A 117 3.49 -9.86 10.02
C GLU A 117 3.12 -11.19 9.35
N PRO A 118 3.14 -12.31 10.10
CA PRO A 118 2.78 -13.64 9.60
C PRO A 118 1.26 -13.87 9.51
#